data_AF-A0A2N2N4K9-F1
#
_entry.id   AF-A0A2N2N4K9-F1
#
_cell.length_a   1.000
_cell.length_b   1.000
_cell.length_c   1.000
_cell.angle_alpha   90.00
_cell.angle_beta   90.00
_cell.angle_gamma   90.00
#
_symmetry.space_group_name_H-M   'P 1'
#
loop_
_entity.id
_entity.type
_entity.pdbx_description
1 polymer ?
#
loop_
_entity_poly.entity_id
_entity_poly.type
_entity_poly.pdbx_seq_one_letter_code
_entity_poly.pdbx_strand_id
1 'polypeptide(L)'
;MKNPKTNPNPELIKGGITLGSGILLFVIGGINFYSSTWQPFLHLVEGIGLFLAVVGGWNLIQYFRYTRNPEALHKARVESMDERKLWIQYRSGNNAFKIGISLTYLFLLMVGATENSLSTDLIWWILAGIVVITGTVYVICLVRYESIY
;
A
#
# COMPACT_ATOMS: atom_id res chain seq x y z
N MET A 1 -42.17 12.74 -3.25
CA MET A 1 -40.91 12.36 -2.57
C MET A 1 -39.86 12.09 -3.64
N LYS A 2 -38.94 13.05 -3.86
CA LYS A 2 -37.91 12.96 -4.90
C LYS A 2 -36.66 12.39 -4.22
N ASN A 3 -36.30 11.15 -4.58
CA ASN A 3 -35.11 10.48 -4.06
C ASN A 3 -33.90 11.42 -4.29
N PRO A 4 -33.21 11.91 -3.26
CA PRO A 4 -32.06 12.76 -3.48
C PRO A 4 -31.03 11.92 -4.22
N LYS A 5 -30.76 12.28 -5.48
CA LYS A 5 -29.67 11.70 -6.26
C LYS A 5 -28.42 11.82 -5.40
N THR A 6 -27.98 10.69 -4.86
CA THR A 6 -26.70 10.53 -4.17
C THR A 6 -25.64 10.81 -5.21
N ASN A 7 -25.22 12.08 -5.31
CA ASN A 7 -24.07 12.43 -6.14
C ASN A 7 -22.91 11.57 -5.64
N PRO A 8 -22.36 10.70 -6.48
CA PRO A 8 -21.32 9.78 -6.04
C PRO A 8 -20.12 10.63 -5.60
N ASN A 9 -19.69 10.42 -4.36
CA ASN A 9 -18.67 11.26 -3.75
C ASN A 9 -17.35 11.04 -4.52
N PRO A 10 -16.74 12.10 -5.11
CA PRO A 10 -15.62 11.95 -6.03
C PRO A 10 -14.42 11.23 -5.40
N GLU A 11 -14.23 11.34 -4.08
CA GLU A 11 -13.18 10.64 -3.33
C GLU A 11 -13.41 9.11 -3.26
N LEU A 12 -14.67 8.67 -3.13
CA LEU A 12 -15.03 7.25 -3.18
C LEU A 12 -14.79 6.69 -4.58
N ILE A 13 -15.23 7.41 -5.61
CA ILE A 13 -15.04 7.01 -7.01
C ILE A 13 -13.55 6.91 -7.31
N LYS A 14 -12.76 7.91 -6.91
CA LYS A 14 -11.32 7.92 -7.09
C LYS A 14 -10.65 6.74 -6.39
N GLY A 15 -10.93 6.52 -5.10
CA GLY A 15 -10.40 5.38 -4.35
C GLY A 15 -10.78 4.03 -4.96
N GLY A 16 -12.05 3.90 -5.37
CA GLY A 16 -12.57 2.69 -6.02
C GLY A 16 -11.95 2.43 -7.40
N ILE A 17 -11.80 3.47 -8.23
CA ILE A 17 -11.13 3.35 -9.54
C ILE A 17 -9.66 2.99 -9.35
N THR A 18 -8.95 3.64 -8.42
CA THR A 18 -7.53 3.36 -8.15
C THR A 18 -7.33 1.95 -7.61
N LEU A 19 -8.18 1.49 -6.69
CA LEU A 19 -8.13 0.12 -6.19
C LEU A 19 -8.47 -0.89 -7.30
N GLY A 20 -9.53 -0.63 -8.06
CA GLY A 20 -9.99 -1.51 -9.13
C GLY A 20 -8.96 -1.63 -10.26
N SER A 21 -8.37 -0.53 -10.69
CA SER A 21 -7.30 -0.54 -11.69
C SER A 21 -6.05 -1.23 -11.16
N GLY A 22 -5.70 -1.02 -9.89
CA GLY A 22 -4.58 -1.71 -9.24
C GLY A 22 -4.75 -3.22 -9.20
N ILE A 23 -5.91 -3.71 -8.75
CA ILE A 23 -6.23 -5.14 -8.74
C ILE A 23 -6.20 -5.71 -10.15
N LEU A 24 -6.80 -5.01 -11.12
CA LEU A 24 -6.86 -5.47 -12.50
C LEU A 24 -5.46 -5.57 -13.12
N LEU A 25 -4.59 -4.57 -12.91
CA LEU A 25 -3.20 -4.63 -13.37
C LEU A 25 -2.39 -5.73 -12.66
N PHE A 26 -2.61 -5.95 -11.37
CA PHE A 26 -1.98 -7.04 -10.62
C PHE A 26 -2.37 -8.40 -11.20
N VAL A 27 -3.67 -8.62 -11.46
CA VAL A 27 -4.17 -9.86 -12.05
C VAL A 27 -3.67 -10.05 -13.48
N ILE A 28 -3.69 -9.00 -14.32
CA ILE A 28 -3.18 -9.08 -15.70
C ILE A 28 -1.68 -9.38 -15.73
N GLY A 29 -0.89 -8.73 -14.85
CA GLY A 29 0.54 -8.99 -14.73
C GLY A 29 0.85 -10.42 -14.26
N GLY A 30 0.00 -11.00 -13.41
CA GLY A 30 0.13 -12.39 -12.97
C GLY A 30 -0.27 -13.44 -14.00
N ILE A 31 -0.95 -13.05 -15.09
CA ILE A 31 -1.27 -13.99 -16.17
C ILE A 31 0.00 -14.18 -17.01
N ASN A 32 0.63 -15.36 -16.85
CA ASN A 32 1.74 -15.78 -17.70
C ASN A 32 1.25 -15.98 -19.14
N PHE A 33 1.39 -14.94 -19.97
CA PHE A 33 1.33 -15.11 -21.41
C PHE A 33 2.50 -15.99 -21.87
N TYR A 34 2.26 -16.81 -22.90
CA TYR A 34 3.07 -17.95 -23.38
C TYR A 34 4.58 -17.70 -23.69
N SER A 35 5.13 -16.50 -23.48
CA SER A 35 6.50 -16.14 -23.83
C SER A 35 7.28 -15.63 -22.62
N SER A 36 8.34 -16.38 -22.25
CA SER A 36 9.30 -16.03 -21.18
C SER A 36 9.95 -14.66 -21.38
N THR A 37 10.02 -14.16 -22.61
CA THR A 37 10.61 -12.84 -22.93
C THR A 37 9.84 -11.67 -22.32
N TRP A 38 8.53 -11.83 -22.06
CA TRP A 38 7.68 -10.76 -21.53
C TRP A 38 7.58 -10.76 -20.00
N GLN A 39 8.10 -11.78 -19.31
CA GLN A 39 7.98 -11.90 -17.86
C GLN A 39 8.47 -10.67 -17.07
N PRO A 40 9.62 -10.04 -17.40
CA PRO A 40 10.05 -8.83 -16.68
C PRO A 40 9.07 -7.66 -16.81
N PHE A 41 8.44 -7.50 -17.98
CA PHE A 41 7.44 -6.46 -18.20
C PHE A 41 6.12 -6.77 -17.48
N LEU A 42 5.75 -8.05 -17.41
CA LEU A 42 4.57 -8.50 -16.66
C LEU A 42 4.73 -8.25 -15.16
N HIS A 43 5.91 -8.50 -14.59
CA HIS A 43 6.22 -8.16 -13.19
C HIS A 43 6.22 -6.65 -12.93
N LEU A 44 6.67 -5.83 -13.89
CA LEU A 44 6.55 -4.38 -13.76
C LEU A 44 5.08 -3.94 -13.68
N VAL A 45 4.22 -4.50 -14.54
CA VAL A 45 2.77 -4.24 -14.52
C VAL A 45 2.14 -4.71 -13.21
N GLU A 46 2.52 -5.89 -12.74
CA GLU A 46 2.09 -6.45 -11.47
C GLU A 46 2.48 -5.53 -10.29
N GLY A 47 3.69 -4.99 -10.31
CA GLY A 47 4.19 -4.03 -9.32
C GLY A 47 3.43 -2.73 -9.25
N ILE A 48 3.16 -2.14 -10.42
CA ILE A 48 2.32 -0.94 -10.52
C ILE A 48 0.91 -1.26 -10.02
N GLY A 49 0.38 -2.44 -10.35
CA GLY A 49 -0.90 -2.93 -9.84
C GLY A 49 -0.94 -3.02 -8.33
N LEU A 50 0.07 -3.63 -7.71
CA LEU A 50 0.21 -3.76 -6.27
C LEU A 50 0.29 -2.39 -5.59
N PHE A 51 1.09 -1.46 -6.12
CA PHE A 51 1.19 -0.10 -5.60
C PHE A 51 -0.17 0.62 -5.63
N LEU A 52 -0.87 0.58 -6.77
CA LEU A 52 -2.18 1.22 -6.92
C LEU A 52 -3.23 0.56 -6.04
N ALA A 53 -3.19 -0.76 -5.86
CA ALA A 53 -4.11 -1.46 -4.98
C ALA A 53 -3.92 -1.01 -3.51
N VAL A 54 -2.67 -0.89 -3.05
CA VAL A 54 -2.37 -0.39 -1.70
C VAL A 54 -2.84 1.05 -1.52
N VAL A 55 -2.54 1.95 -2.47
CA VAL A 55 -2.95 3.36 -2.41
C VAL A 55 -4.48 3.50 -2.48
N GLY A 56 -5.13 2.78 -3.39
CA GLY A 56 -6.59 2.76 -3.53
C GLY A 56 -7.28 2.24 -2.27
N GLY A 57 -6.77 1.13 -1.71
CA GLY A 57 -7.25 0.56 -0.45
C GLY A 57 -7.11 1.54 0.70
N TRP A 58 -5.97 2.22 0.82
CA TRP A 58 -5.74 3.25 1.84
C TRP A 58 -6.72 4.42 1.73
N ASN A 59 -6.96 4.92 0.51
CA ASN A 59 -7.91 5.99 0.26
C ASN A 59 -9.35 5.59 0.62
N LEU A 60 -9.74 4.35 0.31
CA LEU A 60 -11.06 3.82 0.68
C LEU A 60 -11.21 3.65 2.19
N ILE A 61 -10.21 3.13 2.89
CA ILE A 61 -10.22 3.01 4.36
C ILE A 61 -10.43 4.40 4.99
N GLN A 62 -9.69 5.41 4.52
CA GLN A 62 -9.88 6.78 4.98
C GLN A 62 -11.28 7.30 4.71
N TYR A 63 -11.78 7.09 3.48
CA TYR A 63 -13.14 7.49 3.11
C TYR A 63 -14.19 6.87 4.05
N PHE A 64 -14.13 5.57 4.31
CA PHE A 64 -15.08 4.91 5.22
C PHE A 64 -14.97 5.44 6.65
N ARG A 65 -13.75 5.73 7.12
CA ARG A 65 -13.51 6.32 8.44
C ARG A 65 -14.17 7.70 8.56
N TYR A 66 -14.04 8.55 7.55
CA TYR A 66 -14.62 9.89 7.56
C TYR A 66 -16.13 9.92 7.31
N THR A 67 -16.65 8.97 6.52
CA THR A 67 -18.09 8.89 6.24
C THR A 67 -18.87 8.40 7.47
N ARG A 68 -18.30 7.49 8.25
CA ARG A 68 -18.92 7.03 9.51
C ARG A 68 -18.90 8.07 10.62
N ASN A 69 -17.96 9.03 10.58
CA ASN A 69 -17.84 10.06 11.61
C ASN A 69 -17.47 11.41 10.98
N PRO A 70 -18.46 12.23 10.56
CA PRO A 70 -18.20 13.50 9.87
C PRO A 70 -17.51 14.54 10.76
N GLU A 71 -17.68 14.46 12.09
CA GLU A 71 -16.86 15.23 13.04
C GLU A 71 -15.38 14.84 12.97
N ALA A 72 -15.08 13.57 12.66
CA ALA A 72 -13.72 13.10 12.48
C ALA A 72 -13.04 13.72 11.26
N LEU A 73 -13.76 14.24 10.26
CA LEU A 73 -13.16 14.92 9.10
C LEU A 73 -12.78 16.36 9.45
N HIS A 74 -13.63 17.08 10.20
CA HIS A 74 -13.29 18.41 10.70
C HIS A 74 -12.18 18.33 11.76
N LYS A 75 -12.31 17.38 12.68
CA LYS A 75 -11.28 17.03 13.67
C LYS A 75 -10.00 16.54 13.01
N ALA A 76 -10.03 15.73 11.95
CA ALA A 76 -8.81 15.32 11.24
C ALA A 76 -8.11 16.48 10.54
N ARG A 77 -8.84 17.49 10.03
CA ARG A 77 -8.23 18.68 9.45
C ARG A 77 -7.54 19.53 10.53
N VAL A 78 -8.19 19.73 11.67
CA VAL A 78 -7.61 20.47 12.81
C VAL A 78 -6.47 19.68 13.47
N GLU A 79 -6.62 18.37 13.68
CA GLU A 79 -5.58 17.47 14.20
C GLU A 79 -4.46 17.15 13.22
N SER A 80 -4.66 17.33 11.91
CA SER A 80 -3.55 17.19 10.95
C SER A 80 -2.51 18.29 11.12
N MET A 81 -2.89 19.38 11.80
CA MET A 81 -1.99 20.43 12.27
C MET A 81 -1.48 20.19 13.69
N ASP A 82 -1.94 19.13 14.36
CA ASP A 82 -1.48 18.75 15.69
C ASP A 82 -0.16 17.96 15.56
N GLU A 83 0.88 18.50 16.18
CA GLU A 83 2.23 17.92 16.22
C GLU A 83 2.21 16.47 16.71
N ARG A 84 1.25 16.12 17.57
CA ARG A 84 1.09 14.77 18.11
C ARG A 84 0.81 13.72 17.03
N LYS A 85 -0.09 14.04 16.10
CA LYS A 85 -0.50 13.11 15.03
C LYS A 85 0.61 12.94 13.99
N LEU A 86 1.29 14.03 13.68
CA LEU A 86 2.52 14.04 12.89
C LEU A 86 3.60 13.15 13.53
N TRP A 87 3.78 13.25 14.85
CA TRP A 87 4.75 12.43 15.57
C TRP A 87 4.40 10.93 15.55
N ILE A 88 3.12 10.59 15.71
CA ILE A 88 2.65 9.20 15.61
C ILE A 88 2.93 8.63 14.21
N GLN A 89 2.60 9.38 13.15
CA GLN A 89 2.87 8.97 11.77
C GLN A 89 4.37 8.87 11.48
N TYR A 90 5.17 9.80 12.00
CA TYR A 90 6.63 9.75 11.87
C TYR A 90 7.21 8.52 12.57
N ARG A 91 6.71 8.19 13.77
CA ARG A 91 7.18 7.03 14.54
C ARG A 91 6.78 5.70 13.89
N SER A 92 5.56 5.59 13.38
CA SER A 92 5.13 4.40 12.63
C SER A 92 5.91 4.28 11.32
N GLY A 93 6.11 5.38 10.60
CA GLY A 93 6.93 5.46 9.39
C GLY A 93 8.38 5.04 9.63
N ASN A 94 9.01 5.53 10.70
CA ASN A 94 10.39 5.19 11.05
C ASN A 94 10.54 3.69 11.39
N ASN A 95 9.58 3.08 12.08
CA ASN A 95 9.61 1.64 12.34
C ASN A 95 9.44 0.82 11.06
N ALA A 96 8.49 1.20 10.20
CA ALA A 96 8.31 0.56 8.90
C ALA A 96 9.57 0.68 8.05
N PHE A 97 10.17 1.86 7.99
CA PHE A 97 11.43 2.10 7.27
C PHE A 97 12.56 1.22 7.81
N LYS A 98 12.73 1.12 9.13
CA LYS A 98 13.74 0.23 9.75
C LYS A 98 13.55 -1.23 9.33
N ILE A 99 12.32 -1.74 9.38
CA ILE A 99 12.04 -3.11 8.95
C ILE A 99 12.28 -3.28 7.46
N GLY A 100 11.80 -2.35 6.63
CA GLY A 100 11.98 -2.40 5.19
C GLY A 100 13.45 -2.40 4.78
N ILE A 101 14.27 -1.52 5.35
CA ILE A 101 15.70 -1.46 5.05
C ILE A 101 16.44 -2.69 5.59
N SER A 102 16.09 -3.20 6.77
CA SER A 102 16.66 -4.42 7.32
C SER A 102 16.36 -5.64 6.45
N LEU A 103 15.11 -5.81 5.98
CA LEU A 103 14.74 -6.92 5.10
C LEU A 103 15.41 -6.80 3.72
N THR A 104 15.46 -5.59 3.17
CA THR A 104 16.15 -5.33 1.90
C THR A 104 17.64 -5.63 2.02
N TYR A 105 18.27 -5.24 3.13
CA TYR A 105 19.67 -5.53 3.39
C TYR A 105 19.94 -7.04 3.57
N LEU A 106 19.08 -7.74 4.31
CA LEU A 106 19.17 -9.20 4.43
C LEU A 106 19.05 -9.88 3.06
N PHE A 107 18.14 -9.41 2.21
CA PHE A 107 18.02 -9.95 0.86
C PHE A 107 19.26 -9.66 0.00
N LEU A 108 19.83 -8.46 0.08
CA LEU A 108 21.10 -8.13 -0.58
C LEU A 108 22.24 -9.05 -0.14
N LEU A 109 22.34 -9.37 1.15
CA LEU A 109 23.34 -10.32 1.65
C LEU A 109 23.11 -11.73 1.06
N MET A 110 21.86 -12.19 0.97
CA MET A 110 21.53 -13.48 0.35
C MET A 110 21.91 -13.50 -1.13
N VAL A 111 21.57 -12.45 -1.88
CA VAL A 111 21.94 -12.30 -3.30
C VAL A 111 23.46 -12.33 -3.46
N GLY A 112 24.20 -11.59 -2.64
CA GLY A 112 25.65 -11.52 -2.70
C GLY A 112 26.37 -12.81 -2.26
N ALA A 113 25.73 -13.64 -1.43
CA ALA A 113 26.27 -14.92 -0.96
C ALA A 113 25.94 -16.10 -1.87
N THR A 114 25.07 -15.93 -2.86
CA THR A 114 24.64 -17.02 -3.75
C THR A 114 25.54 -17.10 -4.97
N GLU A 115 26.11 -18.27 -5.26
CA GLU A 115 26.95 -18.50 -6.43
C GLU A 115 26.15 -18.55 -7.74
N ASN A 116 24.89 -18.98 -7.66
CA ASN A 116 23.98 -19.09 -8.79
C ASN A 116 23.13 -17.81 -8.95
N SER A 117 22.78 -17.46 -10.19
CA SER A 117 21.80 -16.42 -10.45
C SER A 117 20.43 -16.84 -9.90
N LEU A 118 19.82 -15.97 -9.09
CA LEU A 118 18.45 -16.16 -8.62
C LEU A 118 17.47 -15.95 -9.78
N SER A 119 16.38 -16.71 -9.79
CA SER A 119 15.33 -16.52 -10.80
C SER A 119 14.64 -15.18 -10.62
N THR A 120 14.29 -14.54 -11.74
CA THR A 120 13.61 -13.24 -11.74
C THR A 120 12.29 -13.29 -10.97
N ASP A 121 11.51 -14.36 -11.12
CA ASP A 121 10.26 -14.58 -10.38
C ASP A 121 10.48 -14.61 -8.86
N LEU A 122 11.54 -15.29 -8.39
CA LEU A 122 11.83 -15.36 -6.96
C LEU A 122 12.23 -13.99 -6.41
N ILE A 123 13.10 -13.26 -7.12
CA ILE A 123 13.49 -11.90 -6.77
C ILE A 123 12.25 -11.01 -6.67
N TRP A 124 11.35 -11.12 -7.64
CA TRP A 124 10.11 -10.36 -7.68
C TRP A 124 9.25 -10.60 -6.43
N TRP A 125 8.96 -11.86 -6.11
CA TRP A 125 8.13 -12.20 -4.95
C TRP A 125 8.77 -11.77 -3.62
N ILE A 126 10.09 -11.84 -3.50
CA ILE A 126 10.79 -11.35 -2.31
C ILE A 126 10.63 -9.83 -2.18
N LEU A 127 10.87 -9.07 -3.25
CA LEU A 127 10.71 -7.61 -3.24
C LEU A 127 9.26 -7.18 -2.96
N ALA A 128 8.29 -7.84 -3.60
CA ALA A 128 6.87 -7.61 -3.33
C ALA A 128 6.52 -7.90 -1.85
N GLY A 129 7.04 -9.01 -1.30
CA GLY A 129 6.90 -9.36 0.11
C GLY A 129 7.47 -8.31 1.05
N ILE A 130 8.65 -7.75 0.76
CA ILE A 130 9.26 -6.67 1.54
C ILE A 130 8.36 -5.44 1.57
N VAL A 131 7.77 -5.06 0.43
CA VAL A 131 6.84 -3.92 0.34
C VAL A 131 5.59 -4.17 1.19
N VAL A 132 4.98 -5.35 1.07
CA VAL A 132 3.77 -5.72 1.83
C VAL A 132 4.05 -5.76 3.34
N ILE A 133 5.17 -6.36 3.76
CA ILE A 133 5.57 -6.41 5.17
C ILE A 133 5.80 -4.99 5.70
N THR A 134 6.51 -4.14 4.95
CA THR A 134 6.79 -2.75 5.34
C THR A 134 5.50 -1.96 5.53
N GLY A 135 4.55 -2.07 4.60
CA GLY A 135 3.23 -1.43 4.71
C GLY A 135 2.43 -1.98 5.89
N THR A 136 2.49 -3.29 6.14
CA THR A 136 1.81 -3.93 7.27
C THR A 136 2.36 -3.44 8.60
N VAL A 137 3.68 -3.34 8.75
CA VAL A 137 4.33 -2.79 9.95
C VAL A 137 3.92 -1.33 10.18
N TYR A 138 3.84 -0.53 9.12
CA TYR A 138 3.36 0.85 9.22
C TYR A 138 1.94 0.89 9.80
N VAL A 139 1.00 0.12 9.24
CA VAL A 139 -0.39 0.10 9.69
C VAL A 139 -0.51 -0.41 11.13
N ILE A 140 0.18 -1.50 11.48
CA ILE A 140 0.18 -2.05 12.85
C ILE A 140 0.73 -1.03 13.84
N CYS A 141 1.86 -0.39 13.54
CA CYS A 141 2.45 0.63 14.40
C CYS A 141 1.53 1.84 14.54
N LEU A 142 0.91 2.28 13.43
CA LEU A 142 0.00 3.41 13.43
C LEU A 142 -1.20 3.14 14.34
N VAL A 143 -1.89 2.01 14.15
CA VAL A 143 -3.05 1.62 14.97
C VAL A 143 -2.66 1.46 16.44
N ARG A 144 -1.51 0.84 16.71
CA ARG A 144 -1.02 0.68 18.09
C ARG A 144 -0.74 2.04 18.73
N TYR A 145 -0.06 2.95 18.05
CA TYR A 145 0.25 4.26 18.62
C TYR A 145 -1.00 5.14 18.78
N GLU A 146 -1.95 5.10 17.84
CA GLU A 146 -3.26 5.76 17.99
C GLU A 146 -4.07 5.19 19.18
N SER A 147 -3.88 3.91 19.55
CA SER A 147 -4.57 3.33 20.72
C SER A 147 -3.94 3.68 22.07
N ILE A 148 -2.63 3.94 22.09
CA ILE A 148 -1.87 4.20 23.33
C ILE A 148 -1.86 5.69 23.67
N TYR A 149 -1.78 6.54 22.64
CA TYR A 149 -1.66 7.98 22.76
C TYR A 149 -2.97 8.63 22.33
#